data_AF-A0A2W6NJB4-F1
#
_entry.id   AF-A0A2W6NJB4-F1
#
_cell.length_a   1.000
_cell.length_b   1.000
_cell.length_c   1.000
_cell.angle_alpha   90.00
_cell.angle_beta   90.00
_cell.angle_gamma   90.00
#
_symmetry.space_group_name_H-M   'P 1'
#
loop_
_entity.id
_entity.type
_entity.pdbx_description
1 polymer ?
#
loop_
_entity_poly.entity_id
_entity_poly.type
_entity_poly.pdbx_seq_one_letter_code
_entity_poly.pdbx_strand_id
1 'polypeptide(L)'
;MNEIVGGAYVNRKFIKQYGVVNNSGQNIRYTAYYPITLENYIDSIYINLLPNEIGAVETTYNFRTNKISVKIVAINKNDYIHMRDLYKDAQTRINNLSNVSSWIKSDKANIKYFR
;
A
#
# COMPACT_ATOMS: atom_id res chain seq x y z
N MET A 1 2.73 29.11 6.61
CA MET A 1 2.73 27.91 5.76
C MET A 1 3.91 27.08 6.20
N ASN A 2 3.69 25.88 6.75
CA ASN A 2 4.81 24.98 7.07
C ASN A 2 5.25 24.32 5.77
N GLU A 3 6.44 24.64 5.31
CA GLU A 3 7.10 23.91 4.24
C GLU A 3 7.29 22.47 4.70
N ILE A 4 6.61 21.53 4.04
CA ILE A 4 6.94 20.12 4.16
C ILE A 4 8.17 19.91 3.28
N VAL A 5 9.35 20.03 3.89
CA VAL A 5 10.65 19.79 3.25
C VAL A 5 10.95 18.30 3.38
N GLY A 6 10.56 17.50 2.39
CA GLY A 6 10.72 16.04 2.35
C GLY A 6 9.38 15.33 2.19
N GLY A 7 9.12 14.79 1.00
CA GLY A 7 7.81 14.26 0.63
C GLY A 7 7.86 12.80 0.23
N ALA A 8 7.58 11.88 1.15
CA ALA A 8 7.32 10.51 0.74
C ALA A 8 6.07 10.48 -0.17
N TYR A 9 6.11 9.68 -1.23
CA TYR A 9 4.99 9.54 -2.15
C TYR A 9 4.80 8.08 -2.57
N VAL A 10 3.56 7.73 -2.88
CA VAL A 10 3.17 6.41 -3.35
C VAL A 10 3.27 6.38 -4.87
N ASN A 11 3.86 5.30 -5.40
CA ASN A 11 3.86 5.03 -6.83
C ASN A 11 2.76 4.02 -7.17
N ARG A 12 1.99 4.26 -8.26
CA ARG A 12 1.02 3.29 -8.79
C ARG A 12 1.73 2.16 -9.56
N LYS A 13 2.57 1.43 -8.83
CA LYS A 13 3.22 0.18 -9.23
C LYS A 13 2.90 -0.86 -8.15
N PHE A 14 3.00 -2.14 -8.47
CA PHE A 14 2.75 -3.19 -7.48
C PHE A 14 4.06 -3.78 -6.99
N ILE A 15 4.27 -3.79 -5.68
CA ILE A 15 5.25 -4.69 -5.06
C ILE A 15 4.67 -6.11 -5.11
N LYS A 16 3.42 -6.24 -4.66
CA LYS A 16 2.64 -7.46 -4.74
C LYS A 16 1.15 -7.13 -4.82
N GLN A 17 0.37 -8.04 -5.37
CA GLN A 17 -1.08 -7.95 -5.46
C GLN A 17 -1.67 -9.35 -5.47
N TYR A 18 -2.85 -9.52 -4.88
CA TYR A 18 -3.57 -10.79 -4.92
C TYR A 18 -5.07 -10.59 -4.76
N GLY A 19 -5.82 -11.54 -5.32
CA GLY A 19 -7.25 -11.66 -5.16
C GLY A 19 -7.62 -12.86 -4.28
N VAL A 20 -8.77 -12.76 -3.60
CA VAL A 20 -9.39 -13.90 -2.92
C VAL A 20 -10.79 -14.09 -3.46
N VAL A 21 -11.10 -15.30 -3.92
CA VAL A 21 -12.42 -15.73 -4.40
C VAL A 21 -13.03 -16.76 -3.44
N ASN A 22 -14.35 -16.92 -3.47
CA ASN A 22 -15.03 -18.02 -2.79
C ASN A 22 -15.07 -19.29 -3.66
N ASN A 23 -15.61 -20.39 -3.12
CA ASN A 23 -15.74 -21.67 -3.82
C ASN A 23 -16.63 -21.60 -5.08
N SER A 24 -17.46 -20.56 -5.20
CA SER A 24 -18.29 -20.30 -6.38
C SER A 24 -17.61 -19.39 -7.41
N GLY A 25 -16.33 -19.02 -7.21
CA GLY A 25 -15.57 -18.14 -8.10
C GLY A 25 -15.93 -16.65 -7.98
N GLN A 26 -16.68 -16.24 -6.95
CA GLN A 26 -17.03 -14.84 -6.72
C GLN A 26 -15.92 -14.13 -5.94
N ASN A 27 -15.58 -12.90 -6.36
CA ASN A 27 -14.55 -12.09 -5.72
C ASN A 27 -14.97 -11.68 -4.29
N ILE A 28 -14.10 -11.91 -3.31
CA ILE A 28 -14.29 -11.52 -1.90
C ILE A 28 -13.51 -10.23 -1.60
N ARG A 29 -12.20 -10.25 -1.86
CA ARG A 29 -11.31 -9.10 -1.61
C ARG A 29 -10.17 -9.07 -2.64
N TYR A 30 -9.68 -7.86 -2.88
CA TYR A 30 -8.48 -7.60 -3.67
C TYR A 30 -7.53 -6.75 -2.83
N THR A 31 -6.28 -7.18 -2.69
CA THR A 31 -5.26 -6.47 -1.92
C THR A 31 -4.08 -6.15 -2.83
N ALA A 32 -3.66 -4.90 -2.84
CA ALA A 32 -2.48 -4.42 -3.56
C ALA A 32 -1.55 -3.65 -2.63
N TYR A 33 -0.25 -3.77 -2.88
CA TYR A 33 0.81 -3.12 -2.12
C TYR A 33 1.55 -2.16 -3.04
N TYR A 34 1.32 -0.86 -2.83
CA TYR A 34 1.92 0.20 -3.62
C TYR A 34 3.20 0.70 -2.93
N PRO A 35 4.36 0.74 -3.60
CA PRO A 35 5.60 1.18 -2.97
C PRO A 35 5.54 2.66 -2.61
N ILE A 36 6.11 2.98 -1.45
CA ILE A 36 6.41 4.34 -1.03
C ILE A 36 7.83 4.64 -1.48
N THR A 37 7.97 5.71 -2.26
CA THR A 37 9.26 6.28 -2.63
C THR A 37 9.57 7.44 -1.70
N LEU A 38 10.79 7.43 -1.20
CA LEU A 38 11.35 8.45 -0.32
C LEU A 38 12.17 9.39 -1.17
N GLU A 39 11.99 10.69 -1.02
CA GLU A 39 12.80 11.68 -1.74
C GLU A 39 14.15 11.88 -1.05
N ASN A 40 14.15 11.84 0.29
CA ASN A 40 15.35 12.01 1.09
C ASN A 40 15.52 10.87 2.10
N TYR A 41 16.77 10.62 2.52
CA TYR A 41 17.08 9.64 3.58
C TYR A 41 16.33 9.94 4.89
N ILE A 42 16.15 11.22 5.22
CA ILE A 42 15.41 11.67 6.39
C ILE A 42 13.95 11.16 6.39
N ASP A 43 13.34 10.98 5.22
CA ASP A 43 11.97 10.46 5.10
C ASP A 43 11.87 9.00 5.57
N SER A 44 12.95 8.23 5.48
CA SER A 44 13.00 6.85 6.00
C SER A 44 12.88 6.80 7.52
N ILE A 45 13.44 7.80 8.20
CA ILE A 45 13.38 7.96 9.66
C ILE A 45 11.96 8.34 10.06
N TYR A 46 11.32 9.26 9.33
CA TYR A 46 9.94 9.68 9.61
C TYR A 46 8.90 8.57 9.43
N ILE A 47 9.13 7.67 8.47
CA ILE A 47 8.27 6.51 8.24
C ILE A 47 8.70 5.31 9.12
N ASN A 48 9.80 5.46 9.88
CA ASN A 48 10.36 4.45 10.76
C ASN A 48 10.65 3.11 10.04
N LEU A 49 11.36 3.20 8.92
CA LEU A 49 11.81 2.05 8.13
C LEU A 49 13.19 1.59 8.59
N LEU A 50 13.35 0.28 8.76
CA LEU A 50 14.66 -0.35 8.96
C LEU A 50 15.44 -0.42 7.64
N PRO A 51 16.78 -0.53 7.65
CA PRO A 51 17.60 -0.54 6.43
C PRO A 51 17.21 -1.62 5.41
N ASN A 52 16.71 -2.76 5.89
CA ASN A 52 16.27 -3.90 5.09
C ASN A 52 14.78 -3.88 4.75
N GLU A 53 14.07 -2.77 4.98
CA GLU A 53 12.63 -2.65 4.72
C GLU A 53 12.32 -1.72 3.53
N ILE A 54 11.18 -1.98 2.89
CA ILE A 54 10.55 -1.12 1.89
C ILE A 54 9.21 -0.66 2.47
N GLY A 55 8.95 0.64 2.45
CA GLY A 55 7.64 1.18 2.80
C GLY A 55 6.62 0.88 1.69
N ALA A 56 5.43 0.45 2.07
CA ALA A 56 4.34 0.21 1.14
C ALA A 56 3.00 0.63 1.73
N VAL A 57 2.08 1.00 0.85
CA VAL A 57 0.67 1.20 1.18
C VAL A 57 -0.08 -0.07 0.83
N GLU A 58 -0.45 -0.85 1.85
CA GLU A 58 -1.38 -1.96 1.72
C GLU A 58 -2.79 -1.40 1.56
N THR A 59 -3.41 -1.69 0.43
CA THR A 59 -4.79 -1.28 0.15
C THR A 59 -5.63 -2.48 -0.21
N THR A 60 -6.72 -2.67 0.53
CA THR A 60 -7.66 -3.75 0.31
C THR A 60 -9.02 -3.21 -0.09
N TYR A 61 -9.56 -3.70 -1.20
CA TYR A 61 -10.95 -3.49 -1.60
C TYR A 61 -11.79 -4.72 -1.25
N ASN A 62 -12.86 -4.52 -0.50
CA ASN A 62 -13.82 -5.57 -0.15
C ASN A 62 -15.02 -5.51 -1.10
N PHE A 63 -15.24 -6.57 -1.89
CA PHE A 63 -16.33 -6.63 -2.87
C PHE A 63 -17.71 -6.77 -2.25
N ARG A 64 -17.82 -7.33 -1.04
CA ARG A 64 -19.10 -7.52 -0.35
C ARG A 64 -19.62 -6.21 0.24
N THR A 65 -18.73 -5.38 0.76
CA THR A 65 -19.09 -4.13 1.45
C THR A 65 -18.81 -2.87 0.65
N ASN A 66 -18.14 -2.98 -0.50
CA ASN A 66 -17.63 -1.86 -1.30
C ASN A 66 -16.69 -0.91 -0.53
N LYS A 67 -16.13 -1.36 0.61
CA LYS A 67 -15.23 -0.56 1.46
C LYS A 67 -13.78 -0.77 1.06
N ILE A 68 -12.99 0.28 1.26
CA ILE A 68 -11.53 0.28 1.09
C ILE A 68 -10.89 0.43 2.48
N SER A 69 -9.89 -0.39 2.76
CA SER A 69 -9.01 -0.21 3.91
C SER A 69 -7.60 0.11 3.42
N VAL A 70 -6.98 1.12 4.01
CA VAL A 70 -5.63 1.56 3.70
C VAL A 70 -4.78 1.43 4.96
N LYS A 71 -3.61 0.83 4.82
CA LYS A 71 -2.60 0.68 5.86
C LYS A 71 -1.22 0.97 5.29
N ILE A 72 -0.31 1.44 6.13
CA ILE A 72 1.10 1.57 5.77
C ILE A 72 1.84 0.43 6.44
N VAL A 73 2.66 -0.27 5.66
CA VAL A 73 3.41 -1.42 6.12
C VAL A 73 4.87 -1.29 5.69
N ALA A 74 5.77 -1.81 6.52
CA ALA A 74 7.15 -2.05 6.15
C ALA A 74 7.27 -3.50 5.68
N ILE A 75 7.86 -3.72 4.51
CA ILE A 75 8.05 -5.03 3.89
C ILE A 75 9.53 -5.36 3.91
N ASN A 76 9.91 -6.54 4.41
CA ASN A 76 11.30 -6.97 4.36
C ASN A 76 11.75 -7.20 2.89
N LYS A 77 12.87 -6.59 2.49
CA LYS A 77 13.44 -6.70 1.13
C LYS A 77 13.80 -8.13 0.73
N ASN A 78 14.19 -8.93 1.72
CA ASN A 78 14.61 -10.33 1.52
C ASN A 78 13.44 -11.30 1.70
N ASP A 79 12.32 -10.85 2.26
CA ASP A 79 11.14 -11.68 2.53
C ASP A 79 9.84 -10.87 2.47
N TYR A 80 9.13 -10.99 1.35
CA TYR A 80 7.87 -10.28 1.09
C TYR A 80 6.65 -10.85 1.84
N ILE A 81 6.83 -11.86 2.70
CA ILE A 81 5.80 -12.41 3.57
C ILE A 81 5.79 -11.66 4.90
N HIS A 82 6.97 -11.40 5.46
CA HIS A 82 7.09 -10.72 6.76
C HIS A 82 6.91 -9.21 6.61
N MET A 83 5.90 -8.70 7.29
CA MET A 83 5.50 -7.30 7.26
C MET A 83 5.27 -6.77 8.66
N ARG A 84 5.56 -5.48 8.85
CA ARG A 84 5.29 -4.76 10.08
C ARG A 84 4.36 -3.59 9.80
N ASP A 85 3.30 -3.47 10.57
CA ASP A 85 2.42 -2.30 10.51
C ASP A 85 3.20 -1.05 10.95
N LEU A 86 3.12 0.01 10.15
CA LEU A 86 3.70 1.31 10.47
C LEU A 86 2.65 2.21 11.13
N TYR A 87 3.11 3.04 12.07
CA TYR A 87 2.24 3.90 12.88
C TYR A 87 1.41 4.87 12.02
N LYS A 88 0.24 5.28 12.54
CA LYS A 88 -0.72 6.17 11.85
C LYS A 88 -0.09 7.49 11.40
N ASP A 89 0.91 7.99 12.12
CA ASP A 89 1.58 9.25 11.80
C ASP A 89 2.34 9.19 10.46
N ALA A 90 2.72 7.99 9.99
CA ALA A 90 3.29 7.83 8.65
C ALA A 90 2.31 8.23 7.54
N GLN A 91 0.99 8.18 7.78
CA GLN A 91 -0.03 8.52 6.78
C GLN A 91 -0.03 10.00 6.42
N THR A 92 0.20 10.88 7.40
CA THR A 92 0.17 12.33 7.18
C THR A 92 1.41 12.85 6.47
N ARG A 93 2.44 12.01 6.33
CA ARG A 93 3.73 12.31 5.70
C ARG A 93 3.81 11.85 4.25
N ILE A 94 2.76 11.23 3.72
CA ILE A 94 2.71 10.73 2.35
C ILE A 94 1.81 11.62 1.51
N ASN A 95 2.41 12.36 0.57
CA ASN A 95 1.78 13.47 -0.13
C ASN A 95 0.54 13.06 -0.95
N ASN A 96 0.54 11.86 -1.54
CA ASN A 96 -0.50 11.40 -2.47
C ASN A 96 -1.22 10.14 -1.98
N LEU A 97 -1.24 9.87 -0.67
CA LEU A 97 -1.87 8.68 -0.08
C LEU A 97 -3.36 8.55 -0.45
N SER A 98 -4.07 9.68 -0.56
CA SER A 98 -5.49 9.72 -0.93
C SER A 98 -5.78 9.11 -2.31
N ASN A 99 -4.82 9.18 -3.24
CA ASN A 99 -4.99 8.65 -4.60
C ASN A 99 -5.11 7.12 -4.64
N VAL A 100 -4.54 6.44 -3.65
CA VAL A 100 -4.48 4.97 -3.60
C VAL A 100 -5.88 4.34 -3.57
N SER A 101 -6.85 5.02 -2.97
CA SER A 101 -8.25 4.60 -2.97
C SER A 101 -8.90 4.63 -4.36
N SER A 102 -8.45 5.53 -5.24
CA SER A 102 -8.90 5.55 -6.64
C SER A 102 -8.21 4.44 -7.44
N TRP A 103 -6.91 4.25 -7.23
CA TRP A 103 -6.12 3.22 -7.92
C TRP A 103 -6.67 1.82 -7.66
N ILE A 104 -6.92 1.44 -6.39
CA ILE A 104 -7.47 0.11 -6.07
C ILE A 104 -8.84 -0.15 -6.71
N LYS A 105 -9.66 0.90 -6.91
CA LYS A 105 -10.96 0.75 -7.60
C LYS A 105 -10.82 0.47 -9.09
N SER A 106 -9.76 0.99 -9.71
CA SER A 106 -9.42 0.70 -11.11
C SER A 106 -8.72 -0.66 -11.22
N ASP A 107 -7.77 -0.95 -10.32
CA ASP A 107 -6.90 -2.12 -10.40
C ASP A 107 -7.63 -3.43 -10.05
N LYS A 108 -8.66 -3.38 -9.18
CA LYS A 108 -9.49 -4.55 -8.85
C LYS A 108 -10.19 -5.19 -10.06
N ALA A 109 -10.35 -4.45 -11.16
CA ALA A 109 -10.93 -4.98 -12.40
C ALA A 109 -10.06 -6.09 -13.01
N ASN A 110 -8.75 -6.07 -12.74
CA ASN A 110 -7.77 -7.03 -13.25
C ASN A 110 -7.75 -8.35 -12.46
N ILE A 111 -8.60 -8.52 -11.44
CA ILE A 111 -8.59 -9.72 -10.59
C ILE A 111 -8.93 -11.02 -11.36
N LYS A 112 -9.57 -10.91 -12.52
CA LYS A 112 -9.96 -12.06 -13.37
C LYS A 112 -8.77 -12.87 -13.88
N TYR A 113 -7.54 -12.33 -13.79
CA TYR A 113 -6.32 -12.99 -14.26
C TYR A 113 -5.54 -13.74 -13.16
N PHE A 114 -5.97 -13.69 -11.89
CA PHE A 114 -5.41 -14.51 -10.83
C PHE A 114 -6.19 -15.82 -10.73
N ARG A 115 -5.94 -16.74 -11.67
CA ARG A 115 -6.36 -18.14 -11.58
C ARG A 115 -5.15 -19.02 -11.39
#